data_AF-A0AA96CDH5-F1
#
_entry.id   AF-A0AA96CDH5-F1
#
_cell.length_a   1.000
_cell.length_b   1.000
_cell.length_c   1.000
_cell.angle_alpha   90.00
_cell.angle_beta   90.00
_cell.angle_gamma   90.00
#
_symmetry.space_group_name_H-M   'P 1'
#
loop_
_entity.id
_entity.type
_entity.pdbx_description
1 polymer ?
#
loop_
_entity_poly.entity_id
_entity_poly.type
_entity_poly.pdbx_seq_one_letter_code
_entity_poly.pdbx_strand_id
1 'polypeptide(L)' 'MLTTRSSDFELHIGQDISIGYPGRSSTMVELYLWESYTFPMLTSEAAVVLAPVSP' A
#
# COMPACT_ATOMS: atom_id res chain seq x y z
N MET A 1 11.65 3.54 -13.75
CA MET A 1 12.88 3.68 -12.94
C MET A 1 12.53 4.53 -11.72
N LEU A 2 13.07 4.20 -10.53
CA LEU A 2 12.75 4.84 -9.25
C LEU A 2 14.03 5.14 -8.46
N THR A 3 14.11 6.28 -7.79
CA THR A 3 15.12 6.55 -6.75
C THR A 3 14.62 6.09 -5.38
N THR A 4 15.48 5.49 -4.56
CA THR A 4 15.13 4.99 -3.22
C THR A 4 15.66 5.88 -2.10
N ARG A 5 15.88 7.17 -2.38
CA ARG A 5 16.23 8.13 -1.34
C ARG A 5 15.00 8.38 -0.47
N SER A 6 15.24 8.54 0.84
CA SER A 6 14.19 8.67 1.85
C SER A 6 13.25 9.86 1.66
N SER A 7 13.61 10.83 0.81
CA SER A 7 12.88 12.09 0.63
C SER A 7 11.92 12.11 -0.56
N ASP A 8 11.90 11.06 -1.38
CA ASP A 8 11.19 11.11 -2.66
C ASP A 8 9.78 10.52 -2.57
N PHE A 9 9.63 9.46 -1.77
CA PHE A 9 8.38 8.74 -1.53
C PHE A 9 8.29 8.39 -0.05
N GLU A 10 7.11 8.58 0.54
CA GLU A 10 6.84 8.18 1.91
C GLU A 10 5.61 7.29 1.97
N LEU A 11 5.64 6.35 2.92
CA LEU A 11 4.48 5.53 3.29
C LEU A 11 4.12 5.87 4.73
N HIS A 12 3.04 6.62 4.91
CA HIS A 12 2.51 6.92 6.24
C HIS A 12 1.54 5.83 6.66
N ILE A 13 1.88 5.11 7.73
CA ILE A 13 1.03 4.08 8.32
C ILE A 13 0.28 4.68 9.52
N GLY A 14 -1.05 4.73 9.43
CA GLY A 14 -1.91 5.02 10.58
C GLY A 14 -2.18 3.76 11.39
N GLN A 15 -2.59 2.69 10.71
CA GLN A 15 -2.76 1.34 11.27
C GLN A 15 -2.08 0.35 10.33
N ASP A 16 -1.12 -0.40 10.87
CA ASP A 16 -0.47 -1.49 10.14
C ASP A 16 -1.46 -2.63 9.87
N ILE A 17 -1.13 -3.51 8.93
CA ILE A 17 -1.97 -4.64 8.50
C ILE A 17 -2.35 -5.47 9.72
N SER A 18 -3.65 -5.55 9.95
CA SER A 18 -4.24 -6.20 11.12
C SER A 18 -5.33 -7.17 10.70
N ILE A 19 -5.56 -8.21 11.52
CA ILE A 19 -6.63 -9.18 11.30
C ILE A 19 -7.75 -8.91 12.30
N GLY A 20 -8.95 -8.61 11.81
CA GLY A 20 -10.15 -8.43 12.61
C GLY A 20 -11.05 -9.67 12.62
N TYR A 21 -11.84 -9.82 13.68
CA TYR A 21 -12.80 -10.93 13.88
C TYR A 21 -14.22 -10.38 14.04
N PRO A 22 -15.06 -10.44 12.99
CA PRO A 22 -16.44 -9.99 13.05
C PRO A 22 -17.38 -11.06 13.62
N GLY A 23 -17.05 -12.36 13.50
CA GLY A 23 -17.89 -13.42 14.02
C GLY A 23 -17.57 -14.81 13.49
N ARG A 24 -18.45 -15.76 13.83
CA ARG A 24 -18.34 -17.16 13.41
C ARG A 24 -19.71 -17.82 13.27
N SER A 25 -19.78 -18.84 12.43
CA SER A 25 -20.87 -19.81 12.36
C SER A 25 -20.50 -21.11 13.10
N SER A 26 -21.31 -22.16 12.93
CA SER A 26 -21.00 -23.50 13.46
C SER A 26 -19.82 -24.17 12.76
N THR A 27 -19.46 -23.75 11.54
CA THR A 27 -18.46 -24.41 10.70
C THR A 27 -17.34 -23.49 10.21
N MET A 28 -17.48 -22.16 10.39
CA MET A 28 -16.54 -21.21 9.83
C MET A 28 -16.31 -20.01 10.75
N VAL A 29 -15.10 -19.46 10.69
CA VAL A 29 -14.73 -18.18 11.29
C VAL A 29 -14.55 -17.18 10.17
N GLU A 30 -15.17 -16.01 10.31
CA GLU A 30 -14.95 -14.89 9.43
C GLU A 30 -13.80 -14.04 10.00
N LEU A 31 -12.91 -13.58 9.12
CA LEU A 31 -11.81 -12.68 9.43
C LEU A 31 -11.71 -11.62 8.32
N TYR A 32 -11.22 -10.43 8.64
CA TYR A 32 -10.90 -9.42 7.63
C TYR A 32 -9.51 -8.82 7.86
N LEU A 33 -8.92 -8.33 6.77
CA LEU A 33 -7.74 -7.46 6.86
C LEU A 33 -8.18 -6.02 7.03
N TRP A 34 -7.52 -5.30 7.93
CA TRP A 34 -7.70 -3.88 8.13
C TRP A 34 -6.36 -3.18 8.11
N GLU A 35 -6.30 -2.07 7.40
CA GLU A 35 -5.13 -1.20 7.32
C GLU A 35 -5.59 0.25 7.10
N SER A 36 -4.73 1.19 7.46
CA SER A 36 -4.91 2.60 7.14
C SER A 36 -3.56 3.21 6.82
N TYR A 37 -3.40 3.67 5.58
CA TYR A 37 -2.16 4.30 5.12
C TYR A 37 -2.43 5.40 4.09
N THR A 38 -1.41 6.23 3.86
CA THR A 38 -1.33 7.13 2.70
C THR A 38 0.05 7.02 2.06
N PHE A 39 0.14 7.28 0.76
CA PHE A 39 1.39 7.21 0.00
C PHE A 39 1.63 8.51 -0.79
N PRO A 40 2.18 9.56 -0.15
CA PRO A 40 2.55 10.78 -0.85
C PRO A 40 3.79 10.60 -1.74
N MET A 41 3.71 11.17 -2.95
CA MET A 41 4.87 11.42 -3.81
C MET A 41 5.37 12.84 -3.52
N LEU A 42 6.57 12.96 -2.96
CA LEU A 42 7.13 14.24 -2.56
C LEU A 42 7.84 14.93 -3.72
N THR A 43 8.57 14.17 -4.53
CA THR A 43 9.30 14.65 -5.70
C THR A 43 8.92 13.84 -6.93
N SER A 44 8.41 14.52 -7.96
CA SER A 44 7.93 13.84 -9.17
C SER A 44 9.07 13.31 -10.05
N GLU A 45 10.19 14.03 -10.05
CA GLU A 45 11.41 13.75 -10.83
C GLU A 45 12.14 12.47 -10.39
N ALA A 46 11.79 11.95 -9.21
CA ALA A 46 12.31 10.70 -8.67
C ALA A 46 11.75 9.43 -9.33
N ALA A 47 10.71 9.56 -10.17
CA ALA A 47 10.14 8.46 -10.95
C ALA A 47 10.12 8.75 -12.45
N VAL A 48 10.55 7.76 -13.24
CA VAL A 48 10.37 7.74 -14.69
C VAL A 48 9.50 6.55 -15.08
N VAL A 49 8.32 6.84 -15.62
CA VAL A 49 7.41 5.83 -16.16
C VAL A 49 7.94 5.34 -17.51
N LEU A 50 8.13 4.04 -17.64
CA LEU A 50 8.50 3.43 -18.91
C LEU A 50 7.22 2.92 -19.58
N ALA A 51 6.77 3.61 -20.61
CA ALA A 51 5.64 3.16 -21.41
C ALA A 51 6.06 1.96 -22.28
N PRO A 52 5.18 0.96 -22.49
CA PRO A 52 5.41 -0.05 -23.51
C PRO A 52 5.49 0.65 -24.88
N VAL A 53 6.44 0.23 -25.71
CA VAL A 53 6.45 0.64 -27.12
C VAL A 53 5.21 0.03 -27.79
N SER A 54 4.35 0.86 -28.39
CA SER A 54 3.29 0.39 -29.28
C SER A 54 3.95 -0.19 -30.54
N PRO A 55 3.50 -1.35 -31.05
CA PRO A 55 4.13 -1.99 -32.21
C PRO A 55 4.07 -1.14 -33.48
#